data_AF-A0A4V1L5Q8-F1
#
_entry.id   AF-A0A4V1L5Q8-F1
#
_cell.length_a   1.000
_cell.length_b   1.000
_cell.length_c   1.000
_cell.angle_alpha   90.00
_cell.angle_beta   90.00
_cell.angle_gamma   90.00
#
_symmetry.space_group_name_H-M   'P 1'
#
loop_
_entity.id
_entity.type
_entity.pdbx_description
1 polymer ?
#
loop_
_entity_poly.entity_id
_entity_poly.type
_entity_poly.pdbx_seq_one_letter_code
_entity_poly.pdbx_strand_id
1 'polypeptide(L)'
;MKARRIGSLKRIANLYDAVEQMRSISLKQASEALSQAENALSVQRAIAAAARDAGREAIAAGDRAEWMLITTQATVATSRMNKVEGLRVARTTSRDAALTEFLESRVKTEQIEQLVDAMRQQAEAAEMRRTQAEADDRYLARMRWRMVRDVR
;
A
#
# COMPACT_ATOMS: atom_id res chain seq x y z
N MET A 1 -30.33 -17.12 -7.26
CA MET A 1 -28.92 -17.58 -7.07
C MET A 1 -27.87 -16.52 -7.44
N LYS A 2 -27.95 -15.86 -8.60
CA LYS A 2 -26.95 -14.86 -9.07
C LYS A 2 -26.79 -13.63 -8.13
N ALA A 3 -27.88 -13.03 -7.65
CA ALA A 3 -27.82 -11.89 -6.72
C ALA A 3 -27.10 -12.22 -5.38
N ARG A 4 -27.32 -13.43 -4.85
CA ARG A 4 -26.64 -13.91 -3.62
C ARG A 4 -25.13 -14.06 -3.83
N ARG A 5 -24.71 -14.50 -5.03
CA ARG A 5 -23.30 -14.65 -5.42
C ARG A 5 -22.60 -13.29 -5.62
N ILE A 6 -23.28 -12.32 -6.23
CA ILE A 6 -22.76 -10.94 -6.33
C ILE A 6 -22.63 -10.33 -4.93
N GLY A 7 -23.62 -10.51 -4.06
CA GLY A 7 -23.57 -10.06 -2.68
C GLY A 7 -22.41 -10.67 -1.88
N SER A 8 -22.11 -11.97 -2.05
CA SER A 8 -20.93 -12.58 -1.43
C SER A 8 -19.62 -12.03 -1.99
N LEU A 9 -19.51 -11.80 -3.30
CA LEU A 9 -18.30 -11.26 -3.92
C LEU A 9 -18.04 -9.82 -3.46
N LYS A 10 -19.07 -8.97 -3.34
CA LYS A 10 -18.95 -7.62 -2.77
C LYS A 10 -18.45 -7.65 -1.33
N ARG A 11 -18.92 -8.60 -0.51
CA ARG A 11 -18.41 -8.76 0.86
C ARG A 11 -16.95 -9.18 0.90
N ILE A 12 -16.55 -10.06 -0.03
CA ILE A 12 -15.14 -10.46 -0.17
C ILE A 12 -14.31 -9.26 -0.61
N ALA A 13 -14.73 -8.50 -1.62
CA ALA A 13 -14.05 -7.28 -2.05
C ALA A 13 -13.79 -6.32 -0.88
N ASN A 14 -14.85 -5.98 -0.13
CA ASN A 14 -14.73 -5.10 1.04
C ASN A 14 -13.75 -5.64 2.10
N LEU A 15 -13.66 -6.97 2.28
CA LEU A 15 -12.70 -7.58 3.19
C LEU A 15 -11.27 -7.39 2.70
N TYR A 16 -11.03 -7.59 1.40
CA TYR A 16 -9.70 -7.40 0.80
C TYR A 16 -9.29 -5.92 0.79
N ASP A 17 -10.22 -5.00 0.56
CA ASP A 17 -9.97 -3.55 0.70
C ASP A 17 -9.49 -3.22 2.12
N ALA A 18 -10.16 -3.77 3.14
CA ALA A 18 -9.77 -3.56 4.54
C ALA A 18 -8.39 -4.16 4.84
N VAL A 19 -8.09 -5.35 4.30
CA VAL A 19 -6.76 -5.97 4.43
C VAL A 19 -5.70 -5.13 3.74
N GLU A 20 -5.95 -4.61 2.54
CA GLU A 20 -5.01 -3.74 1.83
C GLU A 20 -4.75 -2.45 2.59
N GLN A 21 -5.79 -1.82 3.16
CA GLN A 21 -5.64 -0.65 4.01
C GLN A 21 -4.76 -0.95 5.23
N MET A 22 -4.95 -2.09 5.90
CA MET A 22 -4.09 -2.51 6.99
C MET A 22 -2.63 -2.69 6.53
N ARG A 23 -2.40 -3.35 5.39
CA ARG A 23 -1.04 -3.53 4.84
C ARG A 23 -0.39 -2.21 4.44
N SER A 24 -1.17 -1.26 3.92
CA SER A 24 -0.70 0.10 3.62
C SER A 24 -0.22 0.82 4.89
N ILE A 25 -0.98 0.69 5.99
CA ILE A 25 -0.57 1.26 7.29
C ILE A 25 0.72 0.60 7.79
N SER A 26 0.81 -0.73 7.73
CA SER A 26 2.03 -1.45 8.13
C SER A 26 3.26 -1.02 7.30
N LEU A 27 3.09 -0.84 5.99
CA LEU A 27 4.15 -0.33 5.11
C LEU A 27 4.58 1.10 5.49
N LYS A 28 3.62 1.98 5.80
CA LYS A 28 3.92 3.35 6.26
C LYS A 28 4.72 3.33 7.56
N GLN A 29 4.28 2.55 8.55
CA GLN A 29 4.98 2.41 9.83
C GLN A 29 6.41 1.87 9.64
N ALA A 30 6.60 0.85 8.81
CA ALA A 30 7.92 0.30 8.52
C ALA A 30 8.83 1.31 7.79
N SER A 31 8.26 2.09 6.88
CA SER A 31 8.99 3.15 6.16
C SER A 31 9.39 4.30 7.08
N GLU A 32 8.51 4.73 7.98
CA GLU A 32 8.80 5.74 9.00
C GLU A 32 9.90 5.26 9.96
N ALA A 33 9.83 4.00 10.41
CA ALA A 33 10.88 3.42 11.24
C ALA A 33 12.24 3.43 10.51
N LEU A 34 12.29 3.07 9.23
CA LEU A 34 13.51 3.15 8.43
C LEU A 34 14.03 4.60 8.35
N SER A 35 13.16 5.56 8.02
CA SER A 35 13.53 6.98 7.95
C SER A 35 14.10 7.50 9.27
N GLN A 36 13.54 7.10 10.41
CA GLN A 36 14.09 7.46 11.72
C GLN A 36 15.51 6.92 11.93
N ALA A 37 15.82 5.70 11.46
CA ALA A 37 17.17 5.14 11.55
C ALA A 37 18.16 5.88 10.64
N GLU A 38 17.74 6.22 9.42
CA GLU A 38 18.54 7.00 8.48
C GLU A 38 18.82 8.41 8.99
N ASN A 39 17.82 9.07 9.57
CA ASN A 39 17.97 10.38 10.21
C ASN A 39 18.94 10.31 11.39
N ALA A 40 18.82 9.30 12.25
CA ALA A 40 19.75 9.09 13.35
C ALA A 40 21.19 8.88 12.85
N LEU A 41 21.40 8.10 11.78
CA LEU A 41 22.72 7.93 11.16
C LEU A 41 23.25 9.24 10.58
N SER A 42 22.40 10.02 9.91
CA SER A 42 22.77 11.33 9.36
C SER A 42 23.26 12.27 10.46
N VAL A 43 22.53 12.34 11.59
CA VAL A 43 22.92 13.15 12.75
C VAL A 43 24.25 12.68 13.33
N GLN A 44 24.46 11.37 13.50
CA GLN A 44 25.75 10.88 14.03
C GLN A 44 26.92 11.13 13.07
N ARG A 45 26.70 11.05 11.75
CA ARG A 45 27.70 11.41 10.74
C ARG A 45 28.07 12.89 10.82
N ALA A 46 27.09 13.76 11.01
CA ALA A 46 27.31 15.20 11.19
C ALA A 46 28.11 15.47 12.49
N ILE A 47 27.76 14.82 13.60
CA ILE A 47 28.52 14.94 14.86
C ILE A 47 29.96 14.46 14.68
N ALA A 48 30.18 13.32 14.02
CA ALA A 48 31.52 12.80 13.77
C ALA A 48 32.35 13.71 12.85
N ALA A 49 31.71 14.36 11.86
CA ALA A 49 32.36 15.33 11.00
C ALA A 49 32.75 16.60 11.78
N ALA A 50 31.81 17.18 12.54
CA ALA A 50 32.07 18.35 13.37
C ALA A 50 33.17 18.10 14.42
N ALA A 51 33.17 16.91 15.03
CA ALA A 51 34.24 16.51 15.95
C ALA A 51 35.61 16.43 15.23
N ARG A 52 35.69 16.00 13.98
CA ARG A 52 36.97 16.01 13.26
C ARG A 52 37.49 17.43 13.02
N ASP A 53 36.61 18.35 12.67
CA ASP A 53 36.99 19.74 12.39
C ASP A 53 37.43 20.46 13.67
N ALA A 54 36.62 20.39 14.72
CA ALA A 54 36.99 20.93 16.04
C ALA A 54 38.27 20.29 16.59
N GLY A 55 38.49 18.99 16.32
CA GLY A 55 39.70 18.29 16.76
C GLY A 55 40.96 18.82 16.09
N ARG A 56 40.87 19.26 14.83
CA ARG A 56 41.99 19.92 14.12
C ARG A 56 42.27 21.30 14.70
N GLU A 57 41.23 22.05 15.05
CA GLU A 57 41.35 23.37 15.68
C GLU A 57 42.03 23.27 17.06
N ALA A 58 41.61 22.32 17.90
CA ALA A 58 42.23 22.08 19.20
C ALA A 58 43.71 21.69 19.10
N ILE A 59 44.09 20.87 18.11
CA ILE A 59 45.49 20.54 17.82
C ILE A 59 46.27 21.80 17.44
N ALA A 60 45.72 22.62 16.54
CA ALA A 60 46.37 23.85 16.09
C ALA A 60 46.54 24.88 17.23
N ALA A 61 45.58 24.92 18.16
CA ALA A 61 45.62 25.76 19.36
C ALA A 61 46.52 25.20 20.48
N GLY A 62 46.95 23.94 20.39
CA GLY A 62 47.69 23.25 21.45
C GLY A 62 46.83 22.86 22.67
N ASP A 63 45.49 22.91 22.55
CA ASP A 63 44.57 22.52 23.62
C ASP A 63 44.40 21.00 23.65
N ARG A 64 45.20 20.37 24.49
CA ARG A 64 45.17 18.91 24.67
C ARG A 64 43.89 18.42 25.36
N ALA A 65 43.28 19.24 26.22
CA ALA A 65 42.07 18.85 26.96
C ALA A 65 40.87 18.80 26.01
N GLU A 66 40.73 19.84 25.19
CA GLU A 66 39.69 19.91 24.16
C GLU A 66 39.84 18.79 23.12
N TRP A 67 41.07 18.52 22.67
CA TRP A 67 41.34 17.42 21.74
C TRP A 67 40.92 16.05 22.30
N MET A 68 41.17 15.76 23.58
CA MET A 68 40.74 14.51 24.24
C MET A 68 39.21 14.41 24.34
N LEU A 69 38.54 15.51 24.66
CA LEU A 69 37.08 15.54 24.69
C LEU A 69 36.49 15.21 23.32
N ILE A 70 37.02 15.84 22.27
CA ILE A 70 36.55 15.70 20.90
C ILE A 70 36.78 14.27 20.35
N THR A 71 37.94 13.69 20.62
CA THR A 71 38.23 12.29 20.22
C THR A 71 37.30 11.30 20.93
N THR A 72 36.95 11.57 22.19
CA THR A 72 35.95 10.79 22.93
C THR A 72 34.56 10.93 22.27
N GLN A 73 34.14 12.15 21.92
CA GLN A 73 32.87 12.37 21.22
C GLN A 73 32.80 11.66 19.87
N ALA A 74 33.88 11.71 19.08
CA ALA A 74 33.97 11.01 17.80
C ALA A 74 33.86 9.47 17.97
N THR A 75 34.48 8.93 19.03
CA THR A 75 34.41 7.51 19.37
C THR A 75 32.98 7.09 19.75
N VAL A 76 32.32 7.90 20.59
CA VAL A 76 30.92 7.68 20.98
C VAL A 76 29.99 7.75 19.76
N ALA A 77 30.17 8.75 18.89
CA ALA A 77 29.38 8.89 17.66
C ALA A 77 29.55 7.66 16.75
N THR A 78 30.79 7.18 16.57
CA THR A 78 31.08 5.98 15.77
C THR A 78 30.43 4.73 16.36
N SER A 79 30.49 4.54 17.69
CA SER A 79 29.83 3.43 18.36
C SER A 79 28.30 3.47 18.17
N ARG A 80 27.70 4.66 18.28
CA ARG A 80 26.27 4.87 18.03
C ARG A 80 25.90 4.60 16.57
N MET A 81 26.71 5.06 15.61
CA MET A 81 26.51 4.77 14.19
C MET A 81 26.44 3.27 13.93
N ASN A 82 27.40 2.49 14.45
CA ASN A 82 27.42 1.04 14.25
C ASN A 82 26.14 0.36 14.80
N LYS A 83 25.65 0.81 15.96
CA LYS A 83 24.39 0.30 16.53
C LYS A 83 23.18 0.65 15.67
N VAL A 84 23.09 1.91 15.21
CA VAL A 84 21.97 2.36 14.37
C VAL A 84 22.03 1.72 12.98
N GLU A 85 23.22 1.42 12.45
CA GLU A 85 23.38 0.73 11.16
C GLU A 85 22.77 -0.68 11.20
N GLY A 86 22.99 -1.42 12.30
CA GLY A 86 22.32 -2.71 12.51
C GLY A 86 20.79 -2.58 12.54
N LEU A 87 20.27 -1.54 13.20
CA LEU A 87 18.83 -1.24 13.20
C LEU A 87 18.32 -0.83 11.81
N ARG A 88 19.09 -0.06 11.04
CA ARG A 88 18.73 0.34 9.68
C ARG A 88 18.56 -0.89 8.81
N VAL A 89 19.51 -1.82 8.82
CA VAL A 89 19.43 -3.07 8.05
C VAL A 89 18.18 -3.87 8.41
N ALA A 90 17.93 -4.09 9.70
CA ALA A 90 16.73 -4.80 10.15
C ALA A 90 15.43 -4.10 9.73
N ARG A 91 15.39 -2.76 9.81
CA ARG A 91 14.24 -1.95 9.39
C ARG A 91 14.05 -1.94 7.87
N THR A 92 15.13 -1.95 7.09
CA THR A 92 15.07 -2.12 5.63
C THR A 92 14.41 -3.46 5.28
N THR A 93 14.87 -4.56 5.89
CA THR A 93 14.26 -5.88 5.68
C THR A 93 12.78 -5.89 6.08
N SER A 94 12.42 -5.27 7.21
CA SER A 94 11.03 -5.15 7.64
C SER A 94 10.17 -4.34 6.68
N ARG A 95 10.71 -3.23 6.15
CA ARG A 95 10.02 -2.39 5.16
C ARG A 95 9.81 -3.13 3.84
N ASP A 96 10.80 -3.89 3.39
CA ASP A 96 10.71 -4.63 2.13
C ASP A 96 9.74 -5.82 2.24
N ALA A 97 9.70 -6.48 3.40
CA ALA A 97 8.66 -7.47 3.69
C ALA A 97 7.26 -6.84 3.69
N ALA A 98 7.07 -5.71 4.39
CA ALA A 98 5.79 -5.00 4.40
C ALA A 98 5.37 -4.49 3.01
N LEU A 99 6.33 -4.07 2.19
CA LEU A 99 6.06 -3.68 0.79
C LEU A 99 5.57 -4.88 -0.02
N THR A 100 6.23 -6.03 0.12
CA THR A 100 5.85 -7.25 -0.58
C THR A 100 4.43 -7.66 -0.22
N GLU A 101 4.09 -7.71 1.08
CA GLU A 101 2.75 -8.02 1.54
C GLU A 101 1.68 -7.03 1.04
N PHE A 102 2.01 -5.74 1.01
CA PHE A 102 1.12 -4.70 0.47
C PHE A 102 0.86 -4.92 -1.02
N LEU A 103 1.90 -5.14 -1.82
CA LEU A 103 1.77 -5.38 -3.26
C LEU A 103 0.97 -6.66 -3.55
N GLU A 104 1.22 -7.73 -2.81
CA GLU A 104 0.43 -8.96 -2.92
C GLU A 104 -1.04 -8.75 -2.56
N SER A 105 -1.33 -7.97 -1.52
CA SER A 105 -2.69 -7.63 -1.13
C SER A 105 -3.39 -6.85 -2.24
N ARG A 106 -2.71 -5.83 -2.79
CA ARG A 106 -3.25 -4.98 -3.85
C ARG A 106 -3.59 -5.77 -5.10
N VAL A 107 -2.71 -6.67 -5.55
CA VAL A 107 -2.99 -7.55 -6.70
C VAL A 107 -4.24 -8.40 -6.45
N LYS A 108 -4.41 -8.92 -5.23
CA LYS A 108 -5.61 -9.71 -4.88
C LYS A 108 -6.88 -8.84 -4.86
N THR A 109 -6.80 -7.62 -4.34
CA THR A 109 -7.91 -6.66 -4.37
C THR A 109 -8.33 -6.38 -5.81
N GLU A 110 -7.39 -6.01 -6.68
CA GLU A 110 -7.64 -5.71 -8.09
C GLU A 110 -8.27 -6.90 -8.83
N GLN A 111 -7.82 -8.13 -8.56
CA GLN A 111 -8.41 -9.35 -9.12
C GLN A 111 -9.88 -9.55 -8.68
N ILE A 112 -10.19 -9.27 -7.42
CA ILE A 112 -11.55 -9.43 -6.89
C ILE A 112 -12.48 -8.35 -7.43
N GLU A 113 -12.01 -7.11 -7.55
CA GLU A 113 -12.76 -6.01 -8.17
C GLU A 113 -13.13 -6.36 -9.61
N GLN A 114 -12.17 -6.83 -10.40
CA GLN A 114 -12.42 -7.29 -11.78
C GLN A 114 -13.47 -8.40 -11.84
N LEU A 115 -13.42 -9.37 -10.91
CA LEU A 115 -14.43 -10.43 -10.83
C LEU A 115 -15.82 -9.89 -10.47
N VAL A 116 -15.89 -8.93 -9.54
CA VAL A 116 -17.14 -8.27 -9.16
C VAL A 116 -17.74 -7.54 -10.37
N ASP A 117 -16.92 -6.79 -11.09
CA ASP A 117 -17.36 -6.00 -12.25
C ASP A 117 -17.83 -6.90 -13.40
N ALA A 118 -17.08 -7.96 -13.72
CA ALA A 118 -17.49 -8.95 -14.71
C ALA A 118 -18.84 -9.60 -14.36
N MET A 119 -19.08 -9.90 -13.08
CA MET A 119 -20.36 -10.45 -12.63
C MET A 119 -21.51 -9.43 -12.67
N ARG A 120 -21.23 -8.14 -12.42
CA ARG A 120 -22.23 -7.06 -12.58
C ARG A 120 -22.62 -6.90 -14.04
N GLN A 121 -21.65 -6.80 -14.95
CA GLN A 121 -21.89 -6.69 -16.39
C GLN A 121 -22.70 -7.89 -16.92
N GLN A 122 -22.40 -9.12 -16.48
CA GLN A 122 -23.19 -10.30 -16.84
C GLN A 122 -24.62 -10.26 -16.30
N ALA A 123 -24.84 -9.70 -15.10
CA ALA A 123 -26.17 -9.55 -14.54
C ALA A 123 -26.99 -8.51 -15.30
N GLU A 124 -26.39 -7.35 -15.60
CA GLU A 124 -27.00 -6.28 -16.39
C GLU A 124 -27.34 -6.75 -17.80
N ALA A 125 -26.43 -7.46 -18.48
CA ALA A 125 -26.70 -8.03 -19.80
C ALA A 125 -27.85 -9.05 -19.77
N ALA A 126 -27.96 -9.85 -18.72
CA ALA A 126 -29.06 -10.79 -18.57
C ALA A 126 -30.40 -10.08 -18.31
N GLU A 127 -30.39 -8.97 -17.58
CA GLU A 127 -31.58 -8.15 -17.33
C GLU A 127 -32.04 -7.40 -18.58
N MET A 128 -31.10 -6.84 -19.36
CA MET A 128 -31.40 -6.24 -20.67
C MET A 128 -32.03 -7.25 -21.62
N ARG A 129 -31.52 -8.48 -21.68
CA ARG A 129 -32.13 -9.53 -22.52
C ARG A 129 -33.54 -9.92 -22.07
N ARG A 130 -33.80 -9.95 -20.76
CA ARG A 130 -35.14 -10.24 -20.22
C ARG A 130 -36.13 -9.14 -20.56
N THR A 131 -35.76 -7.89 -20.32
CA THR A 131 -36.60 -6.73 -20.62
C THR A 131 -36.90 -6.62 -22.12
N GLN A 132 -35.91 -6.91 -22.97
CA GLN A 132 -36.11 -7.00 -24.43
C GLN A 132 -37.09 -8.12 -24.80
N ALA A 133 -36.91 -9.34 -24.28
CA ALA A 133 -37.80 -10.46 -24.56
C ALA A 133 -39.24 -10.17 -24.12
N GLU A 134 -39.44 -9.56 -22.94
CA GLU A 134 -40.77 -9.13 -22.48
C GLU A 134 -41.40 -8.07 -23.38
N ALA A 135 -40.60 -7.13 -23.91
CA ALA A 135 -41.08 -6.11 -24.85
C ALA A 135 -41.49 -6.74 -26.19
N ASP A 136 -40.69 -7.66 -26.71
CA ASP A 136 -40.94 -8.39 -27.95
C ASP A 136 -42.20 -9.26 -27.82
N ASP A 137 -42.36 -9.98 -26.71
CA ASP A 137 -43.56 -10.78 -26.43
C ASP A 137 -44.83 -9.92 -26.40
N ARG A 138 -44.77 -8.74 -25.75
CA ARG A 138 -45.89 -7.78 -25.73
C ARG A 138 -46.19 -7.26 -27.13
N TYR A 139 -45.18 -6.97 -27.93
CA TYR A 139 -45.34 -6.50 -29.31
C TYR A 139 -46.01 -7.58 -30.18
N LEU A 140 -45.51 -8.82 -30.13
CA LEU A 140 -46.06 -9.95 -30.88
C LEU A 140 -47.50 -10.27 -30.46
N ALA A 141 -47.81 -10.22 -29.16
CA ALA A 141 -49.18 -10.40 -28.67
C ALA A 141 -50.13 -9.35 -29.24
N ARG A 142 -49.72 -8.08 -29.28
CA ARG A 142 -50.51 -6.98 -29.89
C ARG A 142 -50.71 -7.19 -31.39
N MET A 143 -49.67 -7.61 -32.11
CA MET A 143 -49.75 -7.89 -33.55
C MET A 143 -50.72 -9.04 -33.84
N ARG A 144 -50.64 -10.15 -33.08
CA ARG A 144 -51.58 -11.28 -33.22
C ARG A 144 -53.02 -10.84 -32.97
N TRP A 145 -53.26 -10.01 -31.95
CA TRP A 145 -54.60 -9.51 -31.67
C TRP A 145 -55.17 -8.64 -32.81
N ARG A 146 -54.34 -7.78 -33.41
CA ARG A 146 -54.75 -6.99 -34.59
C ARG A 146 -55.06 -7.87 -35.80
N MET A 147 -54.20 -8.85 -36.10
CA MET A 147 -54.43 -9.78 -37.21
C MET A 147 -55.72 -10.58 -37.05
N VAL A 148 -56.07 -11.01 -35.84
CA VAL A 148 -57.35 -11.71 -35.58
C VAL A 148 -58.55 -10.78 -35.74
N ARG A 149 -58.40 -9.48 -35.48
CA ARG A 149 -59.46 -8.47 -35.59
C ARG A 149 -59.75 -8.06 -37.03
N ASP A 150 -58.73 -8.01 -37.89
CA ASP A 150 -58.86 -7.62 -39.30
C ASP A 150 -59.38 -8.75 -40.21
N VAL A 151 -59.49 -9.98 -39.69
CA VAL A 151 -59.97 -11.18 -40.41
C VAL A 151 -61.47 -11.47 -40.12
N ARG A 152 -62.15 -10.62 -39.35
CA ARG A 152 -63.61 -10.64 -39.15
C ARG A 152 -64.28 -9.47 -39.84
#